data_AF-A0A3P9HCE2-F1
#
_entry.id   AF-A0A3P9HCE2-F1
#
_cell.length_a   1.000
_cell.length_b   1.000
_cell.length_c   1.000
_cell.angle_alpha   90.00
_cell.angle_beta   90.00
_cell.angle_gamma   90.00
#
_symmetry.space_group_name_H-M   'P 1'
#
loop_
_entity.id
_entity.type
_entity.pdbx_description
1 polymer ?
#
loop_
_entity_poly.entity_id
_entity_poly.type
_entity_poly.pdbx_seq_one_letter_code
_entity_poly.pdbx_strand_id
1 'polypeptide(L)'
;MEELQQVAGYPLIQSVLLQVSILLAIELIWNLCEVLFIDAAPAGSLLLHLLDWVRLHKADVDEKARDVLQSDSPAEHRDYWDVVVSYVLQGRLDEARQMLGKKATLTPAANNIYKMMDNLLSKMPFYNPGGTQTLTEFDVKWRHWHEEVDRCLQDNSFASNQHLEVLCKILLGDEDTLLEHKDLLGTWYHFLVSRLLFCHPTVKPTELHYYAQSCMTMFLDSRSAPEPLDSILLAAFEFDIHQVIKDCSIALNNWWFVAHLTDLLDHCKLLQSHNLHFGSNLREFLLLEYASGLFTHHSLWQLAVDYFDHCLEFGRVYLELQIERVPLDTERKALKVLRICEQRQMSEQVRSICKIMAMRALRNNRLGSALSWSIRAKDAAFATLVSERFLQDYCAKGTFSDLDLIDNLGPAMLLSDRLTFLGKYREFHKLYGEKRFKEAAKLLLSLMTAKIAPRSFWMTLLTDALPLLEQKEVIFSADQTYELMFCLEELTSSLNTPSSDSDKSMQEEDVELTKVELLRLALSRNLAMAIVKEGTVET
;
A
#
# COMPACT_ATOMS: atom_id res chain seq x y z
N MET A 1 -5.53 -26.23 22.45
CA MET A 1 -4.06 -26.06 22.57
C MET A 1 -3.29 -27.37 22.40
N GLU A 2 -3.83 -28.54 22.74
CA GLU A 2 -3.09 -29.82 22.60
C GLU A 2 -3.11 -30.46 21.19
N GLU A 3 -4.09 -30.14 20.32
CA GLU A 3 -4.07 -30.65 18.94
C GLU A 3 -3.03 -29.97 18.02
N LEU A 4 -2.38 -28.89 18.49
CA LEU A 4 -1.39 -28.14 17.71
C LEU A 4 0.02 -28.74 17.78
N GLN A 5 0.28 -29.70 18.68
CA GLN A 5 1.62 -30.30 18.84
C GLN A 5 1.93 -31.43 17.85
N GLN A 6 0.95 -31.95 17.10
CA GLN A 6 1.19 -33.02 16.11
C GLN A 6 1.67 -32.55 14.73
N VAL A 7 1.78 -31.24 14.49
CA VAL A 7 2.09 -30.70 13.15
C VAL A 7 3.54 -30.18 13.01
N ALA A 8 4.41 -30.53 13.96
CA ALA A 8 5.79 -30.04 14.10
C ALA A 8 6.78 -30.40 12.96
N GLY A 9 6.32 -30.93 11.82
CA GLY A 9 7.15 -31.38 10.70
C GLY A 9 7.26 -30.43 9.50
N TYR A 10 6.50 -29.33 9.45
CA TYR A 10 6.42 -28.48 8.25
C TYR A 10 6.65 -26.99 8.58
N PRO A 11 7.76 -26.37 8.12
CA PRO A 11 8.10 -24.98 8.44
C PRO A 11 7.06 -23.96 7.92
N LEU A 12 6.32 -24.31 6.87
CA LEU A 12 5.23 -23.48 6.35
C LEU A 12 4.05 -23.39 7.33
N ILE A 13 3.72 -24.48 8.01
CA ILE A 13 2.60 -24.53 8.96
C ILE A 13 2.96 -23.76 10.23
N GLN A 14 4.21 -23.89 10.70
CA GLN A 14 4.70 -23.12 11.83
C GLN A 14 4.68 -21.60 11.57
N SER A 15 5.01 -21.18 10.34
CA SER A 15 4.92 -19.77 9.93
C SER A 15 3.47 -19.26 9.91
N VAL A 16 2.52 -20.07 9.44
CA VAL A 16 1.10 -19.68 9.41
C VAL A 16 0.52 -19.60 10.82
N LEU A 17 0.84 -20.58 11.69
CA LEU A 17 0.41 -20.57 13.08
C LEU A 17 0.94 -19.36 13.85
N LEU A 18 2.18 -18.94 13.58
CA LEU A 18 2.75 -17.72 14.16
C LEU A 18 1.98 -16.47 13.70
N GLN A 19 1.61 -16.38 12.42
CA GLN A 19 0.81 -15.26 11.91
C GLN A 19 -0.59 -15.20 12.52
N VAL A 20 -1.24 -16.36 12.71
CA VAL A 20 -2.54 -16.43 13.39
C VAL A 20 -2.41 -15.96 14.83
N SER A 21 -1.38 -16.40 15.55
CA SER A 21 -1.12 -15.96 16.93
C SER A 21 -0.92 -14.44 17.02
N ILE A 22 -0.15 -13.86 16.10
CA ILE A 22 0.05 -12.40 16.04
C ILE A 22 -1.26 -11.67 15.75
N LEU A 23 -2.11 -12.19 14.86
CA LEU A 23 -3.40 -11.58 14.54
C LEU A 23 -4.35 -11.61 15.75
N LEU A 24 -4.40 -12.71 16.48
CA LEU A 24 -5.20 -12.84 17.70
C LEU A 24 -4.69 -11.89 18.80
N ALA A 25 -3.36 -11.73 18.92
CA ALA A 25 -2.78 -10.75 19.84
C ALA A 25 -3.13 -9.32 19.43
N ILE A 26 -3.10 -9.00 18.13
CA ILE A 26 -3.52 -7.70 17.59
C ILE A 26 -4.99 -7.41 17.95
N GLU A 27 -5.88 -8.36 17.70
CA GLU A 27 -7.30 -8.23 18.02
C GLU A 27 -7.53 -8.03 19.53
N LEU A 28 -6.83 -8.82 20.36
CA LEU A 28 -6.87 -8.71 21.82
C LEU A 28 -6.47 -7.31 22.31
N ILE A 29 -5.34 -6.80 21.82
CA ILE A 29 -4.83 -5.48 22.21
C ILE A 29 -5.76 -4.38 21.68
N TRP A 30 -6.22 -4.48 20.42
CA TRP A 30 -7.12 -3.50 19.81
C TRP A 30 -8.40 -3.34 20.62
N ASN A 31 -9.07 -4.45 20.91
CA ASN A 31 -10.32 -4.46 21.66
C ASN A 31 -10.11 -3.92 23.08
N LEU A 32 -8.97 -4.22 23.73
CA LEU A 32 -8.66 -3.65 25.04
C LEU A 32 -8.46 -2.13 24.96
N CYS A 33 -7.71 -1.65 23.96
CA CYS A 33 -7.51 -0.21 23.74
C CYS A 33 -8.83 0.51 23.43
N GLU A 34 -9.74 -0.11 22.68
CA GLU A 34 -11.08 0.44 22.43
C GLU A 34 -11.85 0.61 23.75
N VAL A 35 -11.90 -0.44 24.59
CA VAL A 35 -12.58 -0.40 25.88
C VAL A 35 -11.98 0.64 26.84
N LEU A 36 -10.64 0.69 26.95
CA LEU A 36 -9.95 1.54 27.93
C LEU A 36 -9.82 2.99 27.49
N PHE A 37 -9.50 3.24 26.21
CA PHE A 37 -9.09 4.56 25.73
C PHE A 37 -10.18 5.26 24.93
N ILE A 38 -10.92 4.54 24.08
CA ILE A 38 -11.87 5.13 23.12
C ILE A 38 -13.24 5.27 23.76
N ASP A 39 -13.82 4.16 24.22
CA ASP A 39 -15.10 4.15 24.92
C ASP A 39 -14.99 4.83 26.29
N ALA A 40 -13.81 4.73 26.92
CA ALA A 40 -13.49 5.30 28.22
C ALA A 40 -14.61 5.04 29.25
N ALA A 41 -15.08 3.78 29.29
CA ALA A 41 -16.28 3.41 30.03
C ALA A 41 -16.15 3.76 31.52
N PRO A 42 -17.19 4.36 32.13
CA PRO A 42 -17.16 4.69 33.55
C PRO A 42 -17.16 3.43 34.43
N ALA A 43 -16.88 3.61 35.72
CA ALA A 43 -16.95 2.53 36.71
C ALA A 43 -18.31 1.81 36.67
N GLY A 44 -18.28 0.48 36.82
CA GLY A 44 -19.44 -0.40 36.61
C GLY A 44 -19.52 -0.90 35.16
N SER A 45 -19.70 0.00 34.18
CA SER A 45 -19.75 -0.39 32.75
C SER A 45 -18.44 -1.00 32.25
N LEU A 46 -17.31 -0.48 32.74
CA LEU A 46 -15.98 -1.00 32.40
C LEU A 46 -15.85 -2.50 32.62
N LEU A 47 -16.35 -3.02 33.74
CA LEU A 47 -16.27 -4.46 34.05
C LEU A 47 -17.09 -5.29 33.05
N LEU A 48 -18.24 -4.80 32.59
CA LEU A 48 -19.03 -5.48 31.57
C LEU A 48 -18.26 -5.59 30.26
N HIS A 49 -17.62 -4.50 29.83
CA HIS A 49 -16.80 -4.49 28.63
C HIS A 49 -15.58 -5.42 28.76
N LEU A 50 -14.96 -5.49 29.94
CA LEU A 50 -13.85 -6.41 30.20
C LEU A 50 -14.29 -7.88 30.21
N LEU A 51 -15.50 -8.19 30.71
CA LEU A 51 -16.09 -9.53 30.61
C LEU A 51 -16.31 -9.93 29.15
N ASP A 52 -16.88 -9.04 28.35
CA ASP A 52 -17.09 -9.30 26.92
C ASP A 52 -15.76 -9.42 26.16
N TRP A 53 -14.77 -8.61 26.53
CA TRP A 53 -13.39 -8.70 26.02
C TRP A 53 -12.79 -10.09 26.31
N VAL A 54 -12.83 -10.59 27.53
CA VAL A 54 -12.27 -11.92 27.85
C VAL A 54 -13.05 -13.03 27.14
N ARG A 55 -14.37 -12.94 27.06
CA ARG A 55 -15.22 -13.92 26.37
C ARG A 55 -14.87 -14.05 24.90
N LEU A 56 -14.67 -12.93 24.20
CA LEU A 56 -14.32 -12.92 22.78
C LEU A 56 -13.01 -13.70 22.51
N HIS A 57 -12.02 -13.54 23.39
CA HIS A 57 -10.68 -14.11 23.19
C HIS A 57 -10.51 -15.49 23.86
N LYS A 58 -11.57 -16.02 24.50
CA LYS A 58 -11.58 -17.34 25.14
C LYS A 58 -12.75 -18.21 24.64
N ALA A 59 -12.65 -18.68 23.40
CA ALA A 59 -13.66 -19.51 22.75
C ALA A 59 -13.60 -21.01 23.12
N ASP A 60 -12.55 -21.47 23.83
CA ASP A 60 -12.37 -22.90 24.16
C ASP A 60 -13.49 -23.44 25.07
N VAL A 61 -14.10 -22.59 25.88
CA VAL A 61 -15.19 -22.95 26.79
C VAL A 61 -16.45 -23.37 26.01
N ASP A 62 -16.77 -22.68 24.92
CA ASP A 62 -17.96 -23.00 24.11
C ASP A 62 -17.78 -24.28 23.28
N GLU A 63 -16.56 -24.57 22.83
CA GLU A 63 -16.22 -25.84 22.20
C GLU A 63 -16.34 -27.00 23.19
N LYS A 64 -15.70 -26.89 24.35
CA LYS A 64 -15.79 -27.89 25.43
C LYS A 64 -17.23 -28.11 25.88
N ALA A 65 -18.00 -27.03 26.04
CA ALA A 65 -19.41 -27.13 26.43
C ALA A 65 -20.25 -27.86 25.38
N ARG A 66 -19.99 -27.62 24.09
CA ARG A 66 -20.65 -28.32 23.00
C ARG A 66 -20.36 -29.82 23.03
N ASP A 67 -19.11 -30.19 23.25
CA ASP A 67 -18.70 -31.60 23.35
C ASP A 67 -19.39 -32.30 24.53
N VAL A 68 -19.41 -31.64 25.70
CA VAL A 68 -20.14 -32.14 26.88
C VAL A 68 -21.63 -32.32 26.58
N LEU A 69 -22.25 -31.35 25.91
CA LEU A 69 -23.69 -31.36 25.61
C LEU A 69 -24.08 -32.39 24.53
N GLN A 70 -23.16 -32.76 23.64
CA GLN A 70 -23.37 -33.77 22.59
C GLN A 70 -23.12 -35.20 23.08
N SER A 71 -22.49 -35.37 24.24
CA SER A 71 -22.34 -36.67 24.90
C SER A 71 -23.70 -37.32 25.20
N ASP A 72 -23.74 -38.66 25.18
CA ASP A 72 -24.92 -39.45 25.56
C ASP A 72 -25.38 -39.17 27.01
N SER A 73 -24.43 -38.86 27.91
CA SER A 73 -24.68 -38.48 29.30
C SER A 73 -23.93 -37.20 29.69
N PRO A 74 -24.45 -36.01 29.32
CA PRO A 74 -23.75 -34.74 29.56
C PRO A 74 -23.41 -34.51 31.03
N ALA A 75 -24.30 -34.89 31.94
CA ALA A 75 -24.15 -34.67 33.37
C ALA A 75 -23.09 -35.57 34.05
N GLU A 76 -22.61 -36.60 33.35
CA GLU A 76 -21.57 -37.53 33.84
C GLU A 76 -20.26 -37.39 33.04
N HIS A 77 -20.22 -36.45 32.09
CA HIS A 77 -19.04 -36.19 31.29
C HIS A 77 -17.88 -35.68 32.18
N ARG A 78 -16.66 -36.09 31.86
CA ARG A 78 -15.45 -35.73 32.63
C ARG A 78 -15.26 -34.22 32.78
N ASP A 79 -15.50 -33.49 31.69
CA ASP A 79 -15.28 -32.03 31.59
C ASP A 79 -16.53 -31.22 32.03
N TYR A 80 -17.56 -31.88 32.56
CA TYR A 80 -18.83 -31.21 32.90
C TYR A 80 -18.64 -30.10 33.94
N TRP A 81 -17.94 -30.38 35.03
CA TRP A 81 -17.72 -29.38 36.08
C TRP A 81 -16.75 -28.30 35.66
N ASP A 82 -15.76 -28.63 34.84
CA ASP A 82 -14.84 -27.66 34.25
C ASP A 82 -15.59 -26.63 33.39
N VAL A 83 -16.57 -27.08 32.61
CA VAL A 83 -17.46 -26.19 31.84
C VAL A 83 -18.34 -25.33 32.76
N VAL A 84 -18.93 -25.90 33.81
CA VAL A 84 -19.75 -25.13 34.76
C VAL A 84 -18.91 -24.06 35.48
N VAL A 85 -17.73 -24.43 35.96
CA VAL A 85 -16.79 -23.50 36.61
C VAL A 85 -16.34 -22.43 35.60
N SER A 86 -16.00 -22.80 34.36
CA SER A 86 -15.61 -21.85 33.33
C SER A 86 -16.71 -20.83 33.02
N TYR A 87 -17.97 -21.27 32.96
CA TYR A 87 -19.10 -20.36 32.79
C TYR A 87 -19.25 -19.38 33.95
N VAL A 88 -19.09 -19.85 35.19
CA VAL A 88 -19.14 -18.96 36.37
C VAL A 88 -17.99 -17.95 36.35
N LEU A 89 -16.76 -18.39 36.05
CA LEU A 89 -15.58 -17.51 35.95
C LEU A 89 -15.75 -16.43 34.86
N GLN A 90 -16.39 -16.77 33.73
CA GLN A 90 -16.73 -15.81 32.67
C GLN A 90 -17.97 -14.94 32.98
N GLY A 91 -18.61 -15.10 34.14
CA GLY A 91 -19.86 -14.42 34.50
C GLY A 91 -21.08 -14.85 33.68
N ARG A 92 -21.05 -16.02 33.02
CA ARG A 92 -22.13 -16.62 32.23
C ARG A 92 -23.02 -17.50 33.11
N LEU A 93 -23.71 -16.84 34.03
CA LEU A 93 -24.41 -17.52 35.12
C LEU A 93 -25.63 -18.30 34.63
N ASP A 94 -26.32 -17.82 33.60
CA ASP A 94 -27.52 -18.50 33.09
C ASP A 94 -27.19 -19.84 32.42
N GLU A 95 -26.09 -19.93 31.70
CA GLU A 95 -25.59 -21.19 31.14
C GLU A 95 -25.13 -22.16 32.24
N ALA A 96 -24.42 -21.65 33.25
CA ALA A 96 -24.06 -22.45 34.43
C ALA A 96 -25.31 -23.00 35.14
N ARG A 97 -26.34 -22.18 35.33
CA ARG A 97 -27.63 -22.58 35.93
C ARG A 97 -28.34 -23.65 35.11
N GLN A 98 -28.41 -23.49 33.79
CA GLN A 98 -29.01 -24.49 32.90
C GLN A 98 -28.30 -25.84 32.99
N MET A 99 -26.97 -25.85 33.07
CA MET A 99 -26.19 -27.06 33.29
C MET A 99 -26.53 -27.67 34.65
N LEU A 100 -26.40 -26.91 35.73
CA LEU A 100 -26.72 -27.37 37.09
C LEU A 100 -28.15 -27.93 37.23
N GLY A 101 -29.14 -27.35 36.54
CA GLY A 101 -30.51 -27.86 36.49
C GLY A 101 -30.64 -29.28 35.92
N LYS A 102 -29.81 -29.64 34.93
CA LYS A 102 -29.76 -31.01 34.40
C LYS A 102 -29.25 -32.00 35.45
N LYS A 103 -28.21 -31.64 36.21
CA LYS A 103 -27.70 -32.49 37.30
C LYS A 103 -28.67 -32.57 38.49
N ALA A 104 -29.35 -31.48 38.82
CA ALA A 104 -30.36 -31.44 39.86
C ALA A 104 -31.54 -32.39 39.60
N THR A 105 -31.91 -32.55 38.31
CA THR A 105 -32.96 -33.49 37.89
C THR A 105 -32.55 -34.95 38.09
N LEU A 106 -31.26 -35.26 37.90
CA LEU A 106 -30.71 -36.60 38.06
C LEU A 106 -30.43 -36.98 39.52
N THR A 107 -30.25 -35.99 40.41
CA THR A 107 -30.00 -36.20 41.84
C THR A 107 -31.08 -35.56 42.73
N PRO A 108 -32.30 -36.14 42.80
CA PRO A 108 -33.42 -35.57 43.58
C PRO A 108 -33.11 -35.37 45.07
N ALA A 109 -32.23 -36.21 45.65
CA ALA A 109 -31.84 -36.13 47.05
C ALA A 109 -31.05 -34.85 47.40
N ALA A 110 -30.31 -34.29 46.43
CA ALA A 110 -29.54 -33.06 46.59
C ALA A 110 -30.24 -31.83 45.99
N ASN A 111 -31.50 -31.97 45.54
CA ASN A 111 -32.23 -30.93 44.80
C ASN A 111 -32.35 -29.61 45.58
N ASN A 112 -32.49 -29.67 46.90
CA ASN A 112 -32.55 -28.46 47.74
C ASN A 112 -31.26 -27.64 47.67
N ILE A 113 -30.11 -28.29 47.61
CA ILE A 113 -28.79 -27.65 47.55
C ILE A 113 -28.56 -27.04 46.16
N TYR A 114 -28.94 -27.75 45.10
CA TYR A 114 -28.90 -27.21 43.74
C TYR A 114 -29.85 -26.02 43.55
N LYS A 115 -31.05 -26.04 44.16
CA LYS A 115 -31.96 -24.87 44.16
C LYS A 115 -31.40 -23.68 44.92
N MET A 116 -30.68 -23.93 46.01
CA MET A 116 -30.00 -22.86 46.77
C MET A 116 -28.91 -22.21 45.91
N MET A 117 -28.07 -23.01 45.25
CA MET A 117 -27.07 -22.48 44.32
C MET A 117 -27.71 -21.75 43.13
N ASP A 118 -28.77 -22.32 42.52
CA ASP A 118 -29.50 -21.65 41.43
C ASP A 118 -30.04 -20.28 41.86
N ASN A 119 -30.57 -20.18 43.08
CA ASN A 119 -31.03 -18.92 43.65
C ASN A 119 -29.90 -17.89 43.79
N LEU A 120 -28.74 -18.30 44.32
CA LEU A 120 -27.56 -17.43 44.43
C LEU A 120 -27.09 -16.92 43.05
N LEU A 121 -26.99 -17.82 42.06
CA LEU A 121 -26.58 -17.47 40.70
C LEU A 121 -27.61 -16.55 40.02
N SER A 122 -28.91 -16.82 40.19
CA SER A 122 -29.99 -16.05 39.57
C SER A 122 -30.12 -14.62 40.10
N LYS A 123 -29.73 -14.41 41.36
CA LYS A 123 -29.83 -13.12 42.05
C LYS A 123 -28.55 -12.29 41.96
N MET A 124 -27.48 -12.83 41.38
CA MET A 124 -26.23 -12.10 41.25
C MET A 124 -26.47 -10.80 40.45
N PRO A 125 -26.18 -9.63 41.04
CA PRO A 125 -26.48 -8.37 40.39
C PRO A 125 -25.42 -8.05 39.32
N PHE A 126 -25.89 -7.65 38.14
CA PHE A 126 -25.08 -7.01 37.10
C PHE A 126 -25.44 -5.53 36.99
N TYR A 127 -24.44 -4.68 36.75
CA TYR A 127 -24.68 -3.26 36.56
C TYR A 127 -25.47 -3.02 35.27
N ASN A 128 -26.48 -2.15 35.31
CA ASN A 128 -27.26 -1.80 34.13
C ASN A 128 -27.09 -0.30 33.81
N PRO A 129 -26.18 0.06 32.87
CA PRO A 129 -25.91 1.45 32.53
C PRO A 129 -27.08 2.17 31.85
N GLY A 130 -28.02 1.44 31.23
CA GLY A 130 -29.22 2.01 30.60
C GLY A 130 -30.38 2.24 31.56
N GLY A 131 -30.26 1.82 32.83
CA GLY A 131 -31.28 1.98 33.86
C GLY A 131 -31.12 3.25 34.68
N THR A 132 -32.07 3.52 35.58
CA THR A 132 -31.98 4.60 36.57
C THR A 132 -31.11 4.25 37.79
N GLN A 133 -30.45 3.09 37.78
CA GLN A 133 -29.70 2.58 38.92
C GLN A 133 -28.38 3.35 39.09
N THR A 134 -28.14 3.85 40.29
CA THR A 134 -26.84 4.48 40.61
C THR A 134 -25.78 3.42 40.92
N LEU A 135 -24.51 3.76 40.74
CA LEU A 135 -23.40 2.86 41.08
C LEU A 135 -23.43 2.46 42.58
N THR A 136 -23.83 3.37 43.46
CA THR A 136 -23.99 3.10 44.89
C THR A 136 -25.13 2.14 45.18
N GLU A 137 -26.28 2.27 44.50
CA GLU A 137 -27.38 1.32 44.64
C GLU A 137 -27.00 -0.08 44.15
N PHE A 138 -26.23 -0.16 43.07
CA PHE A 138 -25.66 -1.41 42.58
C PHE A 138 -24.71 -2.04 43.59
N ASP A 139 -23.75 -1.27 44.10
CA ASP A 139 -22.78 -1.69 45.11
C ASP A 139 -23.44 -2.23 46.39
N VAL A 140 -24.50 -1.56 46.88
CA VAL A 140 -25.28 -2.05 48.03
C VAL A 140 -25.97 -3.39 47.73
N LYS A 141 -26.60 -3.54 46.56
CA LYS A 141 -27.23 -4.81 46.16
C LYS A 141 -26.20 -5.92 46.02
N TRP A 142 -25.04 -5.62 45.46
CA TRP A 142 -23.94 -6.57 45.29
C TRP A 142 -23.39 -7.01 46.65
N ARG A 143 -23.13 -6.10 47.58
CA ARG A 143 -22.69 -6.46 48.93
C ARG A 143 -23.71 -7.33 49.66
N HIS A 144 -25.00 -7.01 49.53
CA HIS A 144 -26.05 -7.82 50.14
C HIS A 144 -26.08 -9.25 49.58
N TRP A 145 -25.96 -9.39 48.26
CA TRP A 145 -25.83 -10.70 47.62
C TRP A 145 -24.57 -11.44 48.07
N HIS A 146 -23.43 -10.74 48.16
CA HIS A 146 -22.15 -11.30 48.61
C HIS A 146 -22.22 -11.79 50.06
N GLU A 147 -22.89 -11.05 50.96
CA GLU A 147 -23.19 -11.49 52.33
C GLU A 147 -24.09 -12.74 52.38
N GLU A 148 -25.04 -12.89 51.44
CA GLU A 148 -25.84 -14.11 51.33
C GLU A 148 -24.98 -15.32 50.91
N VAL A 149 -24.04 -15.13 49.98
CA VAL A 149 -23.07 -16.16 49.55
C VAL A 149 -22.18 -16.56 50.73
N ASP A 150 -21.60 -15.59 51.45
CA ASP A 150 -20.77 -15.82 52.63
C ASP A 150 -21.52 -16.61 53.71
N ARG A 151 -22.76 -16.22 54.02
CA ARG A 151 -23.61 -16.93 54.99
C ARG A 151 -23.84 -18.38 54.58
N CYS A 152 -24.13 -18.64 53.30
CA CYS A 152 -24.35 -20.01 52.82
C CYS A 152 -23.11 -20.89 53.00
N LEU A 153 -21.91 -20.32 52.84
CA LEU A 153 -20.65 -21.02 53.06
C LEU A 153 -20.38 -21.26 54.55
N GLN A 154 -20.59 -20.26 55.41
CA GLN A 154 -20.43 -20.36 56.87
C GLN A 154 -21.40 -21.39 57.50
N ASP A 155 -22.64 -21.45 56.99
CA ASP A 155 -23.64 -22.43 57.42
C ASP A 155 -23.35 -23.86 56.92
N ASN A 156 -22.24 -24.06 56.18
CA ASN A 156 -21.86 -25.34 55.56
C ASN A 156 -22.97 -25.93 54.68
N SER A 157 -23.76 -25.06 54.04
CA SER A 157 -24.94 -25.45 53.25
C SER A 157 -24.60 -26.36 52.05
N PHE A 158 -23.35 -26.30 51.58
CA PHE A 158 -22.84 -27.06 50.44
C PHE A 158 -21.89 -28.21 50.80
N ALA A 159 -21.65 -28.49 52.09
CA ALA A 159 -20.63 -29.46 52.54
C ALA A 159 -20.83 -30.90 52.01
N SER A 160 -22.06 -31.26 51.60
CA SER A 160 -22.34 -32.56 50.99
C SER A 160 -21.90 -32.68 49.52
N ASN A 161 -21.58 -31.57 48.85
CA ASN A 161 -21.13 -31.56 47.46
C ASN A 161 -19.96 -30.58 47.26
N GLN A 162 -18.76 -31.14 47.20
CA GLN A 162 -17.51 -30.40 47.04
C GLN A 162 -17.52 -29.45 45.82
N HIS A 163 -18.14 -29.83 44.70
CA HIS A 163 -18.17 -28.96 43.52
C HIS A 163 -19.04 -27.72 43.73
N LEU A 164 -20.17 -27.85 44.44
CA LEU A 164 -21.01 -26.69 44.76
C LEU A 164 -20.36 -25.80 45.84
N GLU A 165 -19.61 -26.40 46.75
CA GLU A 165 -18.81 -25.65 47.73
C GLU A 165 -17.71 -24.83 47.02
N VAL A 166 -17.00 -25.42 46.06
CA VAL A 166 -16.03 -24.72 45.21
C VAL A 166 -16.68 -23.57 44.45
N LEU A 167 -17.85 -23.79 43.83
CA LEU A 167 -18.60 -22.70 43.18
C LEU A 167 -18.96 -21.58 44.16
N CYS A 168 -19.38 -21.92 45.38
CA CYS A 168 -19.69 -20.92 46.41
C CYS A 168 -18.44 -20.12 46.81
N LYS A 169 -17.27 -20.76 46.93
CA LYS A 169 -15.98 -20.09 47.20
C LYS A 169 -15.57 -19.17 46.05
N ILE A 170 -15.79 -19.59 44.80
CA ILE A 170 -15.56 -18.75 43.61
C ILE A 170 -16.47 -17.52 43.64
N LEU A 171 -17.77 -17.69 43.92
CA LEU A 171 -18.73 -16.57 44.02
C LEU A 171 -18.38 -15.57 45.13
N LEU A 172 -17.77 -16.05 46.22
CA LEU A 172 -17.26 -15.22 47.31
C LEU A 172 -16.00 -14.43 46.89
N GLY A 173 -15.33 -14.85 45.82
CA GLY A 173 -14.06 -14.25 45.39
C GLY A 173 -12.86 -14.76 46.18
N ASP A 174 -12.91 -16.00 46.69
CA ASP A 174 -11.76 -16.62 47.36
C ASP A 174 -10.58 -16.77 46.40
N GLU A 175 -9.51 -16.00 46.65
CA GLU A 175 -8.36 -15.90 45.74
C GLU A 175 -7.62 -17.23 45.57
N ASP A 176 -7.50 -18.01 46.65
CA ASP A 176 -6.86 -19.32 46.63
C ASP A 176 -7.65 -20.30 45.74
N THR A 177 -8.98 -20.38 45.92
CA THR A 177 -9.84 -21.23 45.06
C THR A 177 -9.81 -20.79 43.59
N LEU A 178 -9.75 -19.48 43.30
CA LEU A 178 -9.62 -18.99 41.92
C LEU A 178 -8.28 -19.40 41.30
N LEU A 179 -7.18 -19.36 42.07
CA LEU A 179 -5.84 -19.77 41.63
C LEU A 179 -5.70 -21.30 41.51
N GLU A 180 -6.48 -22.09 42.26
CA GLU A 180 -6.57 -23.55 42.05
C GLU A 180 -7.09 -23.90 40.65
N HIS A 181 -7.91 -23.02 40.05
CA HIS A 181 -8.49 -23.20 38.72
C HIS A 181 -7.73 -22.41 37.62
N LYS A 182 -6.43 -22.16 37.82
CA LYS A 182 -5.54 -21.48 36.85
C LYS A 182 -5.63 -22.06 35.43
N ASP A 183 -5.70 -23.38 35.30
CA ASP A 183 -5.79 -24.05 33.99
C ASP A 183 -7.11 -23.72 33.26
N LEU A 184 -8.21 -23.59 34.01
CA LEU A 184 -9.52 -23.19 33.47
C LEU A 184 -9.62 -21.70 33.20
N LEU A 185 -8.76 -20.87 33.78
CA LEU A 185 -8.65 -19.44 33.46
C LEU A 185 -7.75 -19.23 32.24
N GLY A 186 -6.65 -19.98 32.14
CA GLY A 186 -5.70 -19.98 31.02
C GLY A 186 -4.77 -18.76 31.00
N THR A 187 -5.24 -17.58 31.39
CA THR A 187 -4.47 -16.34 31.35
C THR A 187 -4.71 -15.47 32.58
N TRP A 188 -3.71 -14.65 32.94
CA TRP A 188 -3.77 -13.78 34.11
C TRP A 188 -4.81 -12.66 33.96
N TYR A 189 -5.10 -12.21 32.73
CA TYR A 189 -6.10 -11.19 32.49
C TYR A 189 -7.54 -11.76 32.59
N HIS A 190 -7.76 -13.04 32.32
CA HIS A 190 -9.04 -13.69 32.65
C HIS A 190 -9.20 -13.83 34.17
N PHE A 191 -8.12 -14.16 34.88
CA PHE A 191 -8.10 -14.14 36.35
C PHE A 191 -8.43 -12.75 36.89
N LEU A 192 -7.82 -11.69 36.34
CA LEU A 192 -8.11 -10.30 36.69
C LEU A 192 -9.60 -9.99 36.57
N VAL A 193 -10.21 -10.27 35.41
CA VAL A 193 -11.62 -9.96 35.18
C VAL A 193 -12.54 -10.77 36.11
N SER A 194 -12.22 -12.04 36.35
CA SER A 194 -12.96 -12.89 37.31
C SER A 194 -12.87 -12.34 38.73
N ARG A 195 -11.67 -11.93 39.17
CA ARG A 195 -11.44 -11.32 40.48
C ARG A 195 -12.18 -9.99 40.62
N LEU A 196 -12.19 -9.16 39.58
CA LEU A 196 -12.96 -7.92 39.59
C LEU A 196 -14.46 -8.19 39.71
N LEU A 197 -14.98 -9.22 39.03
CA LEU A 197 -16.40 -9.59 39.09
C LEU A 197 -16.85 -10.02 40.50
N PHE A 198 -16.04 -10.80 41.21
CA PHE A 198 -16.40 -11.37 42.51
C PHE A 198 -15.84 -10.63 43.73
N CYS A 199 -14.89 -9.71 43.55
CA CYS A 199 -14.31 -8.94 44.67
C CYS A 199 -14.53 -7.43 44.55
N HIS A 200 -14.51 -6.87 43.33
CA HIS A 200 -14.42 -5.42 43.11
C HIS A 200 -15.27 -4.94 41.91
N PRO A 201 -16.61 -5.10 41.95
CA PRO A 201 -17.47 -4.88 40.79
C PRO A 201 -17.62 -3.39 40.40
N THR A 202 -17.22 -2.47 41.28
CA THR A 202 -17.26 -1.02 41.06
C THR A 202 -15.87 -0.41 40.85
N VAL A 203 -14.91 -1.21 40.37
CA VAL A 203 -13.54 -0.76 40.11
C VAL A 203 -13.53 0.48 39.20
N LYS A 204 -12.68 1.44 39.55
CA LYS A 204 -12.46 2.64 38.73
C LYS A 204 -11.33 2.39 37.74
N PRO A 205 -11.37 3.01 36.54
CA PRO A 205 -10.28 2.94 35.57
C PRO A 205 -8.90 3.25 36.19
N THR A 206 -8.82 4.27 37.05
CA THR A 206 -7.57 4.71 37.69
C THR A 206 -6.95 3.69 38.65
N GLU A 207 -7.72 2.73 39.14
CA GLU A 207 -7.26 1.70 40.09
C GLU A 207 -6.96 0.37 39.40
N LEU A 208 -7.33 0.24 38.12
CA LEU A 208 -7.25 -1.01 37.37
C LEU A 208 -5.82 -1.55 37.27
N HIS A 209 -4.83 -0.65 37.13
CA HIS A 209 -3.43 -1.01 37.04
C HIS A 209 -2.93 -1.78 38.27
N TYR A 210 -3.38 -1.42 39.48
CA TYR A 210 -2.99 -2.07 40.72
C TYR A 210 -3.48 -3.52 40.75
N TYR A 211 -4.74 -3.74 40.37
CA TYR A 211 -5.31 -5.08 40.28
C TYR A 211 -4.64 -5.90 39.18
N ALA A 212 -4.36 -5.30 38.01
CA ALA A 212 -3.67 -5.97 36.91
C ALA A 212 -2.28 -6.48 37.32
N GLN A 213 -1.46 -5.61 37.93
CA GLN A 213 -0.12 -5.97 38.40
C GLN A 213 -0.15 -7.04 39.49
N SER A 214 -1.09 -6.92 40.45
CA SER A 214 -1.30 -7.93 41.49
C SER A 214 -1.69 -9.27 40.89
N CYS A 215 -2.66 -9.30 39.96
CA CYS A 215 -3.13 -10.53 39.32
C CYS A 215 -2.04 -11.19 38.48
N MET A 216 -1.25 -10.41 37.74
CA MET A 216 -0.13 -10.94 36.97
C MET A 216 0.90 -11.60 37.89
N THR A 217 1.24 -10.96 39.02
CA THR A 217 2.22 -11.49 39.99
C THR A 217 1.74 -12.78 40.67
N MET A 218 0.43 -12.90 40.95
CA MET A 218 -0.17 -14.08 41.56
C MET A 218 -0.34 -15.24 40.55
N PHE A 219 -0.68 -14.90 39.31
CA PHE A 219 -0.99 -15.88 38.27
C PHE A 219 0.27 -16.45 37.65
N LEU A 220 1.23 -15.60 37.27
CA LEU A 220 2.51 -16.02 36.71
C LEU A 220 3.45 -16.49 37.82
N ASP A 221 4.02 -17.68 37.65
CA ASP A 221 5.07 -18.15 38.56
C ASP A 221 6.26 -17.19 38.52
N SER A 222 6.87 -16.89 39.68
CA SER A 222 7.99 -15.94 39.79
C SER A 222 9.25 -16.30 38.97
N ARG A 223 9.25 -17.45 38.29
CA ARG A 223 10.32 -17.95 37.41
C ARG A 223 10.03 -17.76 35.92
N SER A 224 8.79 -17.48 35.55
CA SER A 224 8.39 -17.24 34.17
C SER A 224 8.53 -15.76 33.86
N ALA A 225 9.35 -15.43 32.85
CA ALA A 225 9.43 -14.05 32.38
C ALA A 225 8.09 -13.69 31.69
N PRO A 226 7.55 -12.47 31.93
CA PRO A 226 6.34 -12.02 31.24
C PRO A 226 6.58 -12.01 29.73
N GLU A 227 5.59 -12.46 28.97
CA GLU A 227 5.67 -12.40 27.52
C GLU A 227 5.54 -10.94 27.03
N PRO A 228 5.97 -10.62 25.80
CA PRO A 228 5.80 -9.27 25.25
C PRO A 228 4.34 -8.80 25.28
N LEU A 229 3.39 -9.71 25.06
CA LEU A 229 1.96 -9.42 25.15
C LEU A 229 1.54 -9.00 26.56
N ASP A 230 2.04 -9.67 27.61
CA ASP A 230 1.71 -9.33 28.99
C ASP A 230 2.16 -7.90 29.34
N SER A 231 3.34 -7.53 28.85
CA SER A 231 3.89 -6.18 29.04
C SER A 231 3.04 -5.11 28.35
N ILE A 232 2.55 -5.40 27.14
CA ILE A 232 1.64 -4.51 26.39
C ILE A 232 0.30 -4.35 27.13
N LEU A 233 -0.30 -5.45 27.58
CA LEU A 233 -1.59 -5.43 28.29
C LEU A 233 -1.47 -4.68 29.63
N LEU A 234 -0.38 -4.88 30.37
CA LEU A 234 -0.10 -4.10 31.57
C LEU A 234 0.03 -2.60 31.29
N ALA A 235 0.81 -2.22 30.27
CA ALA A 235 0.92 -0.81 29.87
C ALA A 235 -0.44 -0.22 29.51
N ALA A 236 -1.32 -1.00 28.87
CA ALA A 236 -2.68 -0.57 28.57
C ALA A 236 -3.50 -0.35 29.85
N PHE A 237 -3.44 -1.25 30.84
CA PHE A 237 -4.10 -1.08 32.14
C PHE A 237 -3.51 0.05 33.00
N GLU A 238 -2.23 0.41 32.79
CA GLU A 238 -1.57 1.59 33.38
C GLU A 238 -1.94 2.91 32.69
N PHE A 239 -2.71 2.84 31.60
CA PHE A 239 -3.04 3.98 30.73
C PHE A 239 -1.82 4.67 30.09
N ASP A 240 -0.70 3.94 29.94
CA ASP A 240 0.48 4.43 29.22
C ASP A 240 0.40 4.07 27.73
N ILE A 241 -0.31 4.91 26.98
CA ILE A 241 -0.50 4.77 25.53
C ILE A 241 0.84 4.74 24.78
N HIS A 242 1.83 5.53 25.20
CA HIS A 242 3.11 5.60 24.51
C HIS A 242 3.90 4.29 24.65
N GLN A 243 3.86 3.68 25.83
CA GLN A 243 4.49 2.39 26.06
C GLN A 243 3.77 1.27 25.30
N VAL A 244 2.43 1.28 25.21
CA VAL A 244 1.66 0.36 24.35
C VAL A 244 2.11 0.43 22.89
N ILE A 245 2.17 1.64 22.32
CA ILE A 245 2.59 1.87 20.92
C ILE A 245 4.02 1.35 20.70
N LYS A 246 4.94 1.66 21.61
CA LYS A 246 6.34 1.25 21.52
C LYS A 246 6.50 -0.27 21.59
N ASP A 247 5.88 -0.92 22.56
CA ASP A 247 6.02 -2.36 22.76
C ASP A 247 5.33 -3.13 21.64
N CYS A 248 4.19 -2.66 21.14
CA CYS A 248 3.55 -3.22 19.95
C CYS A 248 4.45 -3.12 18.70
N SER A 249 5.19 -2.02 18.54
CA SER A 249 6.14 -1.84 17.43
C SER A 249 7.25 -2.88 17.44
N ILE A 250 7.72 -3.26 18.63
CA ILE A 250 8.81 -4.22 18.82
C ILE A 250 8.29 -5.65 18.75
N ALA A 251 7.19 -5.95 19.44
CA ALA A 251 6.70 -7.31 19.65
C ALA A 251 5.98 -7.88 18.43
N LEU A 252 5.15 -7.08 17.75
CA LEU A 252 4.29 -7.56 16.66
C LEU A 252 5.01 -7.55 15.31
N ASN A 253 6.10 -6.79 15.19
CA ASN A 253 6.83 -6.54 13.94
C ASN A 253 5.89 -6.16 12.76
N ASN A 254 4.77 -5.50 13.08
CA ASN A 254 3.73 -5.13 12.14
C ASN A 254 3.42 -3.64 12.28
N TRP A 255 3.98 -2.85 11.37
CA TRP A 255 3.75 -1.41 11.31
C TRP A 255 2.28 -1.05 11.02
N TRP A 256 1.48 -1.95 10.44
CA TRP A 256 0.06 -1.69 10.19
C TRP A 256 -0.67 -1.40 11.50
N PHE A 257 -0.53 -2.28 12.50
CA PHE A 257 -1.27 -2.15 13.75
C PHE A 257 -0.94 -0.83 14.44
N VAL A 258 0.35 -0.55 14.61
CA VAL A 258 0.81 0.62 15.34
C VAL A 258 0.47 1.92 14.60
N ALA A 259 0.61 1.94 13.26
CA ALA A 259 0.24 3.11 12.47
C ALA A 259 -1.25 3.43 12.58
N HIS A 260 -2.13 2.43 12.48
CA HIS A 260 -3.59 2.65 12.52
C HIS A 260 -4.12 2.88 13.93
N LEU A 261 -3.59 2.17 14.94
CA LEU A 261 -3.96 2.43 16.33
C LEU A 261 -3.54 3.85 16.74
N THR A 262 -2.31 4.25 16.41
CA THR A 262 -1.83 5.62 16.70
C THR A 262 -2.65 6.66 15.94
N ASP A 263 -2.96 6.41 14.67
CA ASP A 263 -3.82 7.30 13.88
C ASP A 263 -5.21 7.45 14.51
N LEU A 264 -5.85 6.36 14.93
CA LEU A 264 -7.14 6.38 15.61
C LEU A 264 -7.09 7.16 16.93
N LEU A 265 -6.08 6.89 17.76
CA LEU A 265 -5.89 7.57 19.05
C LEU A 265 -5.62 9.08 18.90
N ASP A 266 -4.91 9.48 17.84
CA ASP A 266 -4.71 10.88 17.49
C ASP A 266 -6.02 11.55 17.05
N HIS A 267 -6.85 10.88 16.24
CA HIS A 267 -8.18 11.37 15.88
C HIS A 267 -9.12 11.48 17.09
N CYS A 268 -8.98 10.59 18.08
CA CYS A 268 -9.66 10.69 19.38
C CYS A 268 -9.09 11.80 20.28
N LYS A 269 -8.01 12.49 19.87
CA LYS A 269 -7.31 13.54 20.64
C LYS A 269 -6.73 13.06 21.97
N LEU A 270 -6.41 11.77 22.04
CA LEU A 270 -5.82 11.15 23.23
C LEU A 270 -4.30 11.29 23.25
N LEU A 271 -3.69 11.47 22.07
CA LEU A 271 -2.27 11.73 21.93
C LEU A 271 -2.00 13.23 21.94
N GLN A 272 -1.04 13.66 22.76
CA GLN A 272 -0.51 15.01 22.67
C GLN A 272 0.47 15.06 21.50
N SER A 273 0.35 16.07 20.63
CA SER A 273 1.27 16.33 19.53
C SER A 273 2.62 16.81 20.08
N HIS A 274 3.42 15.90 20.61
CA HIS A 274 4.82 16.16 20.90
C HIS A 274 5.63 15.97 19.63
N ASN A 275 6.24 17.06 19.15
CA ASN A 275 7.20 16.97 18.06
C ASN A 275 8.41 16.18 18.57
N LEU A 276 8.71 15.07 17.89
CA LEU A 276 9.92 14.31 18.12
C LEU A 276 11.12 15.20 17.77
N HIS A 277 12.30 14.91 18.33
CA HIS A 277 13.50 15.73 18.14
C HIS A 277 13.91 15.94 16.66
N PHE A 278 13.37 15.14 15.76
CA PHE A 278 13.58 15.19 14.30
C PHE A 278 12.48 15.91 13.52
N GLY A 279 11.56 16.63 14.19
CA GLY A 279 10.62 17.56 13.56
C GLY A 279 9.29 16.95 13.08
N SER A 280 9.08 15.65 13.25
CA SER A 280 7.80 14.95 12.97
C SER A 280 7.06 14.66 14.28
N ASN A 281 5.74 14.51 14.22
CA ASN A 281 5.00 13.88 15.31
C ASN A 281 5.08 12.34 15.24
N LEU A 282 4.72 11.66 16.33
CA LEU A 282 4.74 10.19 16.44
C LEU A 282 3.82 9.50 15.42
N ARG A 283 2.64 10.07 15.19
CA ARG A 283 1.68 9.57 14.22
C ARG A 283 2.28 9.51 12.81
N GLU A 284 2.83 10.63 12.35
CA GLU A 284 3.44 10.75 11.03
C GLU A 284 4.65 9.83 10.89
N PHE A 285 5.51 9.72 11.92
CA PHE A 285 6.62 8.78 11.89
C PHE A 285 6.15 7.33 11.62
N LEU A 286 5.14 6.86 12.36
CA LEU A 286 4.64 5.49 12.23
C LEU A 286 3.92 5.26 10.89
N LEU A 287 3.17 6.25 10.41
CA LEU A 287 2.53 6.19 9.08
C LEU A 287 3.58 6.15 7.96
N LEU A 288 4.67 6.91 8.07
CA LEU A 288 5.76 6.90 7.08
C LEU A 288 6.50 5.56 7.04
N GLU A 289 6.75 4.93 8.19
CA GLU A 289 7.36 3.59 8.25
C GLU A 289 6.42 2.54 7.62
N TYR A 290 5.13 2.58 7.95
CA TYR A 290 4.14 1.69 7.35
C TYR A 290 4.03 1.90 5.82
N ALA A 291 3.91 3.15 5.37
CA ALA A 291 3.83 3.49 3.96
C ALA A 291 5.09 3.07 3.19
N SER A 292 6.27 3.27 3.78
CA SER A 292 7.54 2.82 3.20
C SER A 292 7.59 1.29 3.07
N GLY A 293 7.09 0.56 4.07
CA GLY A 293 6.91 -0.89 4.00
C GLY A 293 6.01 -1.31 2.84
N LEU A 294 4.83 -0.69 2.69
CA LEU A 294 3.91 -0.92 1.58
C LEU A 294 4.53 -0.60 0.22
N PHE A 295 5.36 0.45 0.15
CA PHE A 295 5.98 0.91 -1.08
C PHE A 295 6.95 -0.10 -1.68
N THR A 296 7.60 -0.92 -0.83
CA THR A 296 8.47 -2.01 -1.30
C THR A 296 7.70 -3.13 -2.00
N HIS A 297 6.38 -3.25 -1.76
CA HIS A 297 5.57 -4.32 -2.32
C HIS A 297 5.07 -4.00 -3.74
N HIS A 298 5.19 -4.98 -4.64
CA HIS A 298 4.95 -4.80 -6.08
C HIS A 298 3.52 -4.34 -6.45
N SER A 299 2.51 -4.70 -5.65
CA SER A 299 1.10 -4.37 -5.88
C SER A 299 0.57 -3.25 -4.98
N LEU A 300 1.18 -3.01 -3.81
CA LEU A 300 0.63 -2.11 -2.77
C LEU A 300 1.25 -0.71 -2.81
N TRP A 301 2.30 -0.49 -3.61
CA TRP A 301 2.94 0.83 -3.70
C TRP A 301 1.99 1.98 -4.08
N GLN A 302 0.89 1.70 -4.82
CA GLN A 302 -0.12 2.73 -5.12
C GLN A 302 -0.85 3.19 -3.85
N LEU A 303 -1.20 2.25 -2.97
CA LEU A 303 -1.83 2.56 -1.69
C LEU A 303 -0.86 3.35 -0.80
N ALA A 304 0.43 3.02 -0.84
CA ALA A 304 1.45 3.76 -0.08
C ALA A 304 1.52 5.24 -0.47
N VAL A 305 1.27 5.59 -1.73
CA VAL A 305 1.19 7.00 -2.17
C VAL A 305 0.09 7.74 -1.43
N ASP A 306 -1.07 7.12 -1.25
CA ASP A 306 -2.18 7.74 -0.54
C ASP A 306 -1.82 7.96 0.94
N TYR A 307 -1.10 7.03 1.59
CA TYR A 307 -0.59 7.26 2.95
C TYR A 307 0.41 8.41 3.02
N PHE A 308 1.32 8.54 2.04
CA PHE A 308 2.26 9.66 1.99
C PHE A 308 1.55 11.01 1.85
N ASP A 309 0.44 11.09 1.12
CA ASP A 309 -0.34 12.33 1.01
C ASP A 309 -0.99 12.76 2.34
N HIS A 310 -1.27 11.82 3.23
CA HIS A 310 -1.84 12.10 4.56
C HIS A 310 -0.76 12.47 5.61
N CYS A 311 0.52 12.45 5.23
CA CYS A 311 1.66 12.87 6.05
C CYS A 311 2.07 14.31 5.67
N LEU A 312 1.87 15.28 6.57
CA LEU A 312 1.93 16.71 6.27
C LEU A 312 3.36 17.26 6.13
N GLU A 313 4.30 16.81 6.95
CA GLU A 313 5.64 17.40 7.03
C GLU A 313 6.60 16.71 6.04
N PHE A 314 6.67 15.38 6.09
CA PHE A 314 7.68 14.62 5.35
C PHE A 314 7.10 13.74 4.23
N GLY A 315 5.78 13.57 4.16
CA GLY A 315 5.12 12.69 3.18
C GLY A 315 5.54 12.95 1.74
N ARG A 316 5.54 14.22 1.32
CA ARG A 316 5.95 14.61 -0.03
C ARG A 316 7.41 14.27 -0.33
N VAL A 317 8.32 14.55 0.60
CA VAL A 317 9.76 14.29 0.42
C VAL A 317 10.03 12.79 0.31
N TYR A 318 9.35 11.99 1.11
CA TYR A 318 9.42 10.52 1.03
C TYR A 318 8.90 10.00 -0.31
N LEU A 319 7.74 10.49 -0.76
CA LEU A 319 7.19 10.11 -2.05
C LEU A 319 8.13 10.49 -3.20
N GLU A 320 8.70 11.70 -3.19
CA GLU A 320 9.67 12.17 -4.19
C GLU A 320 10.91 11.28 -4.28
N LEU A 321 11.41 10.76 -3.15
CA LEU A 321 12.57 9.87 -3.10
C LEU A 321 12.25 8.42 -3.51
N GLN A 322 11.07 7.93 -3.13
CA GLN A 322 10.71 6.53 -3.33
C GLN A 322 10.10 6.26 -4.71
N ILE A 323 9.39 7.23 -5.31
CA ILE A 323 8.68 7.03 -6.58
C ILE A 323 9.61 6.64 -7.74
N GLU A 324 10.84 7.14 -7.74
CA GLU A 324 11.84 6.82 -8.77
C GLU A 324 12.35 5.38 -8.67
N ARG A 325 12.16 4.73 -7.51
CA ARG A 325 12.59 3.34 -7.28
C ARG A 325 11.56 2.32 -7.77
N VAL A 326 10.36 2.75 -8.15
CA VAL A 326 9.32 1.84 -8.66
C VAL A 326 9.81 1.19 -9.94
N PRO A 327 9.87 -0.16 -10.03
CA PRO A 327 10.37 -0.82 -11.24
C PRO A 327 9.41 -0.56 -12.41
N LEU A 328 9.92 0.11 -13.46
CA LEU A 328 9.16 0.55 -14.63
C LEU A 328 9.18 -0.50 -15.75
N ASP A 329 8.72 -1.72 -15.47
CA ASP A 329 8.83 -2.87 -16.38
C ASP A 329 8.00 -2.75 -17.65
N THR A 330 6.85 -2.07 -17.55
CA THR A 330 5.88 -1.93 -18.63
C THR A 330 5.51 -0.47 -18.83
N GLU A 331 5.17 -0.11 -20.06
CA GLU A 331 4.72 1.24 -20.42
C GLU A 331 3.43 1.64 -19.66
N ARG A 332 2.53 0.68 -19.45
CA ARG A 332 1.31 0.89 -18.64
C ARG A 332 1.65 1.28 -17.21
N LYS A 333 2.64 0.63 -16.59
CA LYS A 333 3.07 0.96 -15.22
C LYS A 333 3.73 2.35 -15.18
N ALA A 334 4.58 2.68 -16.16
CA ALA A 334 5.18 4.01 -16.27
C ALA A 334 4.12 5.12 -16.41
N LEU A 335 3.11 4.94 -17.25
CA LEU A 335 2.01 5.91 -17.40
C LEU A 335 1.21 6.09 -16.10
N LYS A 336 1.02 5.03 -15.31
CA LYS A 336 0.38 5.13 -13.99
C LYS A 336 1.22 5.96 -13.02
N VAL A 337 2.52 5.67 -12.92
CA VAL A 337 3.44 6.44 -12.06
C VAL A 337 3.48 7.91 -12.48
N LEU A 338 3.54 8.18 -13.78
CA LEU A 338 3.52 9.55 -14.31
C LEU A 338 2.25 10.31 -13.95
N ARG A 339 1.07 9.68 -14.10
CA ARG A 339 -0.20 10.29 -13.71
C ARG A 339 -0.21 10.69 -12.24
N ILE A 340 0.33 9.83 -11.37
CA ILE A 340 0.47 10.10 -9.92
C ILE A 340 1.35 11.33 -9.69
N CYS A 341 2.50 11.40 -10.36
CA CYS A 341 3.43 12.53 -10.25
C CYS A 341 2.85 13.83 -10.83
N GLU A 342 2.15 13.79 -11.96
CA GLU A 342 1.52 14.94 -12.61
C GLU A 342 0.41 15.54 -11.73
N GLN A 343 -0.44 14.69 -11.13
CA GLN A 343 -1.49 15.11 -10.19
C GLN A 343 -0.91 15.86 -8.98
N ARG A 344 0.30 15.51 -8.55
CA ARG A 344 1.01 16.09 -7.39
C ARG A 344 2.05 17.14 -7.77
N GLN A 345 2.09 17.57 -9.04
CA GLN A 345 3.03 18.59 -9.55
C GLN A 345 4.52 18.25 -9.37
N MET A 346 4.87 16.97 -9.33
CA MET A 346 6.25 16.46 -9.17
C MET A 346 7.02 16.50 -10.50
N SER A 347 7.31 17.72 -10.97
CA SER A 347 7.85 17.96 -12.32
C SER A 347 9.22 17.33 -12.58
N GLU A 348 10.08 17.28 -11.56
CA GLU A 348 11.41 16.69 -11.66
C GLU A 348 11.34 15.17 -11.83
N GLN A 349 10.48 14.51 -11.05
CA GLN A 349 10.25 13.07 -11.12
C GLN A 349 9.59 12.69 -12.46
N VAL A 350 8.62 13.49 -12.95
CA VAL A 350 8.05 13.30 -14.30
C VAL A 350 9.14 13.32 -15.36
N ARG A 351 10.06 14.29 -15.30
CA ARG A 351 11.18 14.40 -16.25
C ARG A 351 12.10 13.20 -16.14
N SER A 352 12.47 12.81 -14.93
CA SER A 352 13.33 11.65 -14.62
C SER A 352 12.75 10.35 -15.20
N ILE A 353 11.48 10.05 -14.88
CA ILE A 353 10.77 8.86 -15.36
C ILE A 353 10.68 8.84 -16.89
N CYS A 354 10.34 9.97 -17.52
CA CYS A 354 10.26 10.05 -18.98
C CYS A 354 11.63 9.80 -19.63
N LYS A 355 12.73 10.31 -19.06
CA LYS A 355 14.10 10.05 -19.56
C LYS A 355 14.48 8.58 -19.48
N ILE A 356 14.17 7.91 -18.36
CA ILE A 356 14.43 6.47 -18.19
C ILE A 356 13.68 5.66 -19.25
N MET A 357 12.39 5.97 -19.45
CA MET A 357 11.56 5.30 -20.45
C MET A 357 12.02 5.57 -21.89
N ALA A 358 12.46 6.80 -22.19
CA ALA A 358 13.00 7.17 -23.49
C ALA A 358 14.29 6.39 -23.81
N MET A 359 15.22 6.31 -22.86
CA MET A 359 16.45 5.50 -23.00
C MET A 359 16.15 4.01 -23.18
N ARG A 360 15.20 3.45 -22.44
CA ARG A 360 14.79 2.05 -22.58
C ARG A 360 14.18 1.78 -23.95
N ALA A 361 13.31 2.67 -24.43
CA ALA A 361 12.71 2.54 -25.76
C ALA A 361 13.76 2.63 -26.88
N LEU A 362 14.74 3.53 -26.74
CA LEU A 362 15.86 3.66 -27.68
C LEU A 362 16.71 2.38 -27.73
N ARG A 363 17.05 1.80 -26.57
CA ARG A 363 17.80 0.52 -26.50
C ARG A 363 17.05 -0.65 -27.15
N ASN A 364 15.72 -0.63 -27.09
CA ASN A 364 14.86 -1.63 -27.73
C ASN A 364 14.55 -1.33 -29.21
N ASN A 365 15.23 -0.35 -29.82
CA ASN A 365 15.04 0.11 -31.19
C ASN A 365 13.59 0.55 -31.53
N ARG A 366 12.84 1.03 -30.53
CA ARG A 366 11.50 1.59 -30.70
C ARG A 366 11.59 3.11 -30.75
N LEU A 367 11.94 3.65 -31.91
CA LEU A 367 12.25 5.07 -32.10
C LEU A 367 11.03 5.96 -31.85
N GLY A 368 9.82 5.58 -32.32
CA GLY A 368 8.61 6.36 -32.09
C GLY A 368 8.27 6.51 -30.60
N SER A 369 8.34 5.41 -29.84
CA SER A 369 8.17 5.45 -28.38
C SER A 369 9.25 6.30 -27.70
N ALA A 370 10.52 6.15 -28.10
CA ALA A 370 11.62 6.93 -27.54
C ALA A 370 11.43 8.43 -27.74
N LEU A 371 10.99 8.84 -28.93
CA LEU A 371 10.69 10.23 -29.26
C LEU A 371 9.49 10.77 -28.47
N SER A 372 8.42 9.98 -28.36
CA SER A 372 7.26 10.36 -27.53
C SER A 372 7.67 10.63 -26.08
N TRP A 373 8.49 9.74 -25.51
CA TRP A 373 8.97 9.88 -24.13
C TRP A 373 9.92 11.08 -23.96
N SER A 374 10.76 11.38 -24.95
CA SER A 374 11.68 12.53 -24.90
C SER A 374 10.96 13.87 -25.01
N ILE A 375 9.91 13.94 -25.84
CA ILE A 375 9.05 15.11 -25.96
C ILE A 375 8.36 15.40 -24.63
N ARG A 376 7.80 14.38 -23.98
CA ARG A 376 7.18 14.51 -22.65
C ARG A 376 8.19 14.94 -21.58
N ALA A 377 9.43 14.44 -21.64
CA ALA A 377 10.52 14.88 -20.76
C ALA A 377 10.97 16.33 -21.00
N LYS A 378 10.57 16.95 -22.13
CA LYS A 378 11.11 18.23 -22.62
C LYS A 378 12.64 18.21 -22.73
N ASP A 379 13.22 17.06 -23.08
CA ASP A 379 14.66 16.90 -23.26
C ASP A 379 15.06 17.14 -24.72
N ALA A 380 15.49 18.37 -25.03
CA ALA A 380 15.87 18.78 -26.39
C ALA A 380 17.09 18.02 -26.92
N ALA A 381 18.05 17.68 -26.06
CA ALA A 381 19.25 16.94 -26.45
C ALA A 381 18.90 15.50 -26.82
N PHE A 382 18.07 14.84 -26.01
CA PHE A 382 17.64 13.48 -26.31
C PHE A 382 16.70 13.43 -27.52
N ALA A 383 15.79 14.41 -27.67
CA ALA A 383 14.96 14.54 -28.88
C ALA A 383 15.80 14.69 -30.15
N THR A 384 16.92 15.42 -30.07
CA THR A 384 17.89 15.57 -31.17
C THR A 384 18.54 14.23 -31.52
N LEU A 385 19.04 13.49 -30.52
CA LEU A 385 19.64 12.16 -30.73
C LEU A 385 18.67 11.18 -31.41
N VAL A 386 17.42 11.13 -30.94
CA VAL A 386 16.40 10.25 -31.54
C VAL A 386 16.05 10.71 -32.96
N SER A 387 15.96 12.02 -33.19
CA SER A 387 15.70 12.57 -34.53
C SER A 387 16.82 12.25 -35.52
N GLU A 388 18.08 12.36 -35.11
CA GLU A 388 19.22 11.95 -35.93
C GLU A 388 19.19 10.47 -36.27
N ARG A 389 18.76 9.63 -35.32
CA ARG A 389 18.59 8.19 -35.58
C ARG A 389 17.51 7.90 -36.62
N PHE A 390 16.38 8.62 -36.59
CA PHE A 390 15.34 8.53 -37.63
C PHE A 390 15.87 8.91 -39.02
N LEU A 391 16.68 9.98 -39.10
CA LEU A 391 17.27 10.43 -40.36
C LEU A 391 18.31 9.43 -40.91
N GLN A 392 19.12 8.84 -40.03
CA GLN A 392 20.05 7.77 -40.40
C GLN A 392 19.31 6.53 -40.95
N ASP A 393 18.25 6.09 -40.26
CA ASP A 393 17.42 4.97 -40.71
C ASP A 393 16.77 5.25 -42.07
N TYR A 394 16.34 6.50 -42.31
CA TYR A 394 15.83 6.93 -43.61
C TYR A 394 16.93 6.89 -44.69
N CYS A 395 18.12 7.43 -44.44
CA CYS A 395 19.23 7.36 -45.40
C CYS A 395 19.58 5.92 -45.80
N ALA A 396 19.47 4.97 -44.87
CA ALA A 396 19.81 3.57 -45.12
C ALA A 396 18.69 2.79 -45.83
N LYS A 397 17.41 3.05 -45.51
CA LYS A 397 16.26 2.24 -45.98
C LYS A 397 15.37 2.94 -47.01
N GLY A 398 15.44 4.27 -47.10
CA GLY A 398 14.56 5.11 -47.94
C GLY A 398 13.13 5.28 -47.41
N THR A 399 12.83 4.83 -46.18
CA THR A 399 11.49 4.90 -45.58
C THR A 399 11.56 5.25 -44.10
N PHE A 400 10.60 6.02 -43.60
CA PHE A 400 10.46 6.28 -42.16
C PHE A 400 9.79 5.13 -41.41
N SER A 401 10.30 4.84 -40.21
CA SER A 401 9.59 4.09 -39.17
C SER A 401 8.59 5.00 -38.45
N ASP A 402 7.48 4.43 -37.94
CA ASP A 402 6.50 5.11 -37.07
C ASP A 402 5.94 6.45 -37.61
N LEU A 403 5.41 6.44 -38.84
CA LEU A 403 4.88 7.60 -39.58
C LEU A 403 3.84 8.42 -38.79
N ASP A 404 2.92 7.74 -38.10
CA ASP A 404 1.80 8.38 -37.38
C ASP A 404 2.27 9.32 -36.27
N LEU A 405 3.41 9.03 -35.63
CA LEU A 405 3.91 9.86 -34.55
C LEU A 405 4.55 11.14 -35.08
N ILE A 406 5.32 11.03 -36.16
CA ILE A 406 5.99 12.17 -36.80
C ILE A 406 4.96 13.11 -37.43
N ASP A 407 3.90 12.56 -38.02
CA ASP A 407 2.81 13.33 -38.62
C ASP A 407 2.01 14.15 -37.57
N ASN A 408 2.05 13.75 -36.30
CA ASN A 408 1.29 14.37 -35.20
C ASN A 408 2.15 15.12 -34.17
N LEU A 409 3.37 15.55 -34.53
CA LEU A 409 4.26 16.27 -33.60
C LEU A 409 3.72 17.65 -33.18
N GLY A 410 2.98 18.34 -34.05
CA GLY A 410 2.39 19.65 -33.76
C GLY A 410 3.42 20.66 -33.19
N PRO A 411 3.10 21.40 -32.10
CA PRO A 411 4.05 22.33 -31.46
C PRO A 411 5.31 21.68 -30.89
N ALA A 412 5.31 20.35 -30.64
CA ALA A 412 6.47 19.66 -30.08
C ALA A 412 7.68 19.64 -31.03
N MET A 413 7.48 19.90 -32.32
CA MET A 413 8.56 20.05 -33.29
C MET A 413 9.59 21.10 -32.86
N LEU A 414 9.14 22.16 -32.18
CA LEU A 414 9.97 23.28 -31.73
C LEU A 414 10.88 22.94 -30.55
N LEU A 415 10.82 21.71 -30.03
CA LEU A 415 11.68 21.27 -28.94
C LEU A 415 13.16 21.21 -29.36
N SER A 416 13.45 20.89 -30.62
CA SER A 416 14.80 20.99 -31.18
C SER A 416 14.80 21.23 -32.68
N ASP A 417 15.87 21.84 -33.19
CA ASP A 417 16.02 22.13 -34.63
C ASP A 417 16.01 20.84 -35.47
N ARG A 418 16.63 19.76 -34.96
CA ARG A 418 16.64 18.45 -35.63
C ARG A 418 15.27 17.82 -35.68
N LEU A 419 14.47 17.95 -34.62
CA LEU A 419 13.10 17.46 -34.60
C LEU A 419 12.19 18.29 -35.51
N THR A 420 12.41 19.62 -35.57
CA THR A 420 11.75 20.51 -36.52
C THR A 420 12.04 20.07 -37.96
N PHE A 421 13.31 19.82 -38.29
CA PHE A 421 13.69 19.31 -39.60
C PHE A 421 13.00 17.98 -39.92
N LEU A 422 13.04 17.00 -39.00
CA LEU A 422 12.41 15.70 -39.20
C LEU A 422 10.90 15.83 -39.50
N GLY A 423 10.17 16.61 -38.70
CA GLY A 423 8.72 16.81 -38.92
C GLY A 423 8.41 17.54 -40.23
N LYS A 424 9.19 18.58 -40.58
CA LYS A 424 9.00 19.31 -41.84
C LYS A 424 9.38 18.49 -43.07
N TYR A 425 10.41 17.67 -42.97
CA TYR A 425 10.81 16.78 -44.05
C TYR A 425 9.79 15.64 -44.25
N ARG A 426 9.13 15.19 -43.19
CA ARG A 426 7.99 14.29 -43.30
C ARG A 426 6.76 14.96 -43.94
N GLU A 427 6.47 16.21 -43.56
CA GLU A 427 5.41 17.03 -44.18
C GLU A 427 5.63 17.18 -45.70
N PHE A 428 6.89 17.31 -46.15
CA PHE A 428 7.25 17.27 -47.57
C PHE A 428 6.80 15.96 -48.26
N HIS A 429 7.11 14.80 -47.68
CA HIS A 429 6.69 13.50 -48.23
C HIS A 429 5.18 13.34 -48.26
N LYS A 430 4.46 13.89 -47.27
CA LYS A 430 2.99 13.91 -47.27
C LYS A 430 2.43 14.75 -48.42
N LEU A 431 2.92 15.98 -48.60
CA LEU A 431 2.52 16.86 -49.72
C LEU A 431 2.86 16.25 -51.09
N TYR A 432 4.00 15.56 -51.19
CA TYR A 432 4.39 14.83 -52.38
C TYR A 432 3.40 13.69 -52.70
N GLY A 433 3.01 12.90 -51.70
CA GLY A 433 1.99 11.85 -51.85
C GLY A 433 0.60 12.37 -52.21
N GLU A 434 0.22 13.55 -51.71
CA GLU A 434 -1.01 14.27 -52.06
C GLU A 434 -0.97 14.93 -53.46
N LYS A 435 0.14 14.80 -54.21
CA LYS A 435 0.39 15.42 -55.52
C LYS A 435 0.41 16.95 -55.49
N ARG A 436 0.64 17.57 -54.33
CA ARG A 436 0.79 19.03 -54.15
C ARG A 436 2.23 19.45 -54.41
N PHE A 437 2.71 19.18 -55.63
CA PHE A 437 4.14 19.25 -55.95
C PHE A 437 4.78 20.63 -55.78
N LYS A 438 4.06 21.72 -56.11
CA LYS A 438 4.56 23.10 -55.94
C LYS A 438 4.81 23.45 -54.47
N GLU A 439 3.93 23.01 -53.58
CA GLU A 439 4.07 23.26 -52.15
C GLU A 439 5.17 22.38 -51.54
N ALA A 440 5.25 21.12 -51.95
CA ALA A 440 6.33 20.21 -51.56
C ALA A 440 7.70 20.76 -51.98
N ALA A 441 7.84 21.25 -53.21
CA ALA A 441 9.06 21.87 -53.72
C ALA A 441 9.47 23.11 -52.92
N LYS A 442 8.52 24.00 -52.60
CA LYS A 442 8.77 25.17 -51.76
C LYS A 442 9.23 24.78 -50.35
N LEU A 443 8.62 23.76 -49.76
CA LEU A 443 8.99 23.25 -48.44
C LEU A 443 10.38 22.61 -48.44
N LEU A 444 10.69 21.78 -49.44
CA LEU A 444 12.01 21.16 -49.60
C LEU A 444 13.12 22.21 -49.73
N LEU A 445 12.89 23.20 -50.60
CA LEU A 445 13.83 24.32 -50.76
C LEU A 445 14.02 25.09 -49.44
N SER A 446 12.93 25.35 -48.71
CA SER A 446 13.02 26.04 -47.42
C SER A 446 13.81 25.25 -46.38
N LEU A 447 13.74 23.92 -46.40
CA LEU A 447 14.50 23.07 -45.47
C LEU A 447 16.01 23.11 -45.73
N MET A 448 16.41 23.31 -46.98
CA MET A 448 17.80 23.44 -47.40
C MET A 448 18.35 24.85 -47.12
N THR A 449 17.64 25.88 -47.57
CA THR A 449 18.10 27.28 -47.46
C THR A 449 18.06 27.81 -46.02
N ALA A 450 17.12 27.33 -45.19
CA ALA A 450 17.03 27.71 -43.78
C ALA A 450 18.13 27.10 -42.89
N LYS A 451 19.05 26.28 -43.44
CA LYS A 451 20.16 25.62 -42.72
C LYS A 451 19.75 24.74 -41.53
N ILE A 452 18.47 24.34 -41.44
CA ILE A 452 17.96 23.43 -40.40
C ILE A 452 18.38 21.98 -40.70
N ALA A 453 18.50 21.64 -41.98
CA ALA A 453 18.96 20.33 -42.43
C ALA A 453 20.44 20.06 -42.08
N PRO A 454 20.78 18.89 -41.49
CA PRO A 454 22.17 18.48 -41.32
C PRO A 454 22.87 18.40 -42.69
N ARG A 455 24.11 18.89 -42.80
CA ARG A 455 24.89 18.84 -44.06
C ARG A 455 25.02 17.42 -44.62
N SER A 456 25.18 16.42 -43.76
CA SER A 456 25.22 15.00 -44.14
C SER A 456 23.93 14.51 -44.82
N PHE A 457 22.81 15.22 -44.64
CA PHE A 457 21.51 14.86 -45.20
C PHE A 457 21.16 15.63 -46.49
N TRP A 458 21.95 16.64 -46.87
CA TRP A 458 21.64 17.46 -48.05
C TRP A 458 21.66 16.66 -49.35
N MET A 459 22.57 15.69 -49.48
CA MET A 459 22.63 14.81 -50.65
C MET A 459 21.33 14.00 -50.82
N THR A 460 20.76 13.53 -49.71
CA THR A 460 19.46 12.84 -49.69
C THR A 460 18.33 13.79 -50.09
N LEU A 461 18.30 15.02 -49.56
CA LEU A 461 17.30 16.03 -49.92
C LEU A 461 17.33 16.38 -51.41
N LEU A 462 18.53 16.58 -51.96
CA LEU A 462 18.71 16.84 -53.38
C LEU A 462 18.26 15.66 -54.24
N THR A 463 18.62 14.44 -53.83
CA THR A 463 18.16 13.21 -54.52
C THR A 463 16.63 13.11 -54.51
N ASP A 464 15.98 13.44 -53.40
CA ASP A 464 14.51 13.47 -53.29
C ASP A 464 13.87 14.62 -54.07
N ALA A 465 14.64 15.64 -54.47
CA ALA A 465 14.20 16.70 -55.39
C ALA A 465 14.21 16.24 -56.85
N LEU A 466 14.99 15.21 -57.22
CA LEU A 466 15.11 14.73 -58.62
C LEU A 466 13.75 14.46 -59.28
N PRO A 467 12.82 13.71 -58.64
CA PRO A 467 11.53 13.42 -59.26
C PRO A 467 10.66 14.66 -59.49
N LEU A 468 10.89 15.74 -58.74
CA LEU A 468 10.19 17.03 -58.89
C LEU A 468 10.83 17.89 -60.00
N LEU A 469 12.16 17.79 -60.18
CA LEU A 469 12.90 18.48 -61.23
C LEU A 469 12.64 17.89 -62.63
N GLU A 470 12.36 16.60 -62.73
CA GLU A 470 12.10 15.91 -64.01
C GLU A 470 10.62 15.86 -64.41
N GLN A 471 9.73 16.58 -63.71
CA GLN A 471 8.32 16.66 -64.10
C GLN A 471 8.15 17.41 -65.42
N LYS A 472 7.09 17.05 -66.17
CA LYS A 472 6.74 17.74 -67.43
C LYS A 472 6.35 19.20 -67.20
N GLU A 473 5.78 19.50 -66.04
CA GLU A 473 5.47 20.86 -65.63
C GLU A 473 6.60 21.41 -64.78
N VAL A 474 7.03 22.64 -65.09
CA VAL A 474 7.98 23.38 -64.25
C VAL A 474 7.38 23.57 -62.86
N ILE A 475 8.00 22.92 -61.86
CA ILE A 475 7.64 23.01 -60.44
C ILE A 475 8.57 23.98 -59.71
N PHE A 476 9.88 23.91 -59.98
CA PHE A 476 10.87 24.85 -59.46
C PHE A 476 11.10 25.98 -60.46
N SER A 477 11.02 27.23 -60.02
CA SER A 477 11.33 28.40 -60.85
C SER A 477 12.82 28.49 -61.18
N ALA A 478 13.20 29.40 -62.09
CA ALA A 478 14.62 29.66 -62.38
C ALA A 478 15.39 30.01 -61.11
N ASP A 479 14.88 30.95 -60.30
CA ASP A 479 15.48 31.35 -59.02
C ASP A 479 15.63 30.18 -58.04
N GLN A 480 14.58 29.36 -57.89
CA GLN A 480 14.61 28.19 -57.01
C GLN A 480 15.60 27.13 -57.49
N THR A 481 15.76 27.00 -58.81
CA THR A 481 16.74 26.09 -59.42
C THR A 481 18.17 26.58 -59.18
N TYR A 482 18.42 27.90 -59.26
CA TYR A 482 19.71 28.48 -58.92
C TYR A 482 20.11 28.22 -57.46
N GLU A 483 19.17 28.35 -56.51
CA GLU A 483 19.40 28.02 -55.10
C GLU A 483 19.76 26.54 -54.90
N LEU A 484 19.06 25.61 -55.57
CA LEU A 484 19.41 24.18 -55.51
C LEU A 484 20.78 23.89 -56.13
N MET A 485 21.12 24.56 -57.24
CA MET A 485 22.46 24.46 -57.85
C MET A 485 23.54 24.97 -56.90
N PHE A 486 23.29 26.08 -56.19
CA PHE A 486 24.20 26.61 -55.18
C PHE A 486 24.42 25.60 -54.04
N CYS A 487 23.34 24.99 -53.51
CA CYS A 487 23.46 23.96 -52.48
C CYS A 487 24.23 22.71 -52.96
N LEU A 488 24.02 22.28 -54.21
CA LEU A 488 24.78 21.17 -54.80
C LEU A 488 26.27 21.50 -54.89
N GLU A 489 26.61 22.73 -55.30
CA GLU A 489 28.00 23.15 -55.44
C GLU A 489 28.70 23.35 -54.08
N GLU A 490 27.98 23.80 -53.06
CA GLU A 490 28.48 23.83 -51.67
C GLU A 490 28.82 22.41 -51.18
N LEU A 491 28.02 21.40 -51.53
CA LEU A 491 28.31 20.01 -51.17
C LEU A 491 29.52 19.47 -51.93
N THR A 492 29.59 19.65 -53.25
CA THR A 492 30.71 19.13 -54.05
C THR A 492 32.03 19.82 -53.72
N SER A 493 32.02 21.12 -53.42
CA SER A 493 33.22 21.83 -52.96
C SER A 493 33.72 21.30 -51.60
N SER A 494 32.81 20.89 -50.70
CA SER A 494 33.17 20.27 -49.42
C SER A 494 33.65 18.81 -49.54
N LEU A 495 33.18 18.07 -50.55
CA LEU A 495 33.65 16.71 -50.87
C LEU A 495 35.04 16.72 -51.53
N ASN A 496 35.39 17.80 -52.23
CA ASN A 496 36.68 17.97 -52.91
C ASN A 496 37.81 18.46 -51.98
N THR A 497 37.53 18.81 -50.72
CA THR A 497 38.57 19.04 -49.71
C THR A 497 39.04 17.71 -49.12
N PRO A 498 40.35 17.38 -49.15
CA PRO A 498 40.84 16.11 -48.63
C PRO A 498 40.73 16.11 -47.10
N SER A 499 39.64 15.55 -46.56
CA SER A 499 39.57 15.16 -45.15
C SER A 499 40.33 13.86 -44.93
N SER A 500 41.12 13.80 -43.87
CA SER A 500 42.02 12.69 -43.50
C SER A 500 41.33 11.39 -43.05
N ASP A 501 40.02 11.24 -43.23
CA ASP A 501 39.26 10.01 -42.95
C ASP A 501 38.85 9.34 -44.27
N SER A 502 39.82 8.72 -44.94
CA SER A 502 39.59 7.87 -46.11
C SER A 502 39.29 6.44 -45.66
N ASP A 503 38.05 6.18 -45.26
CA ASP A 503 37.52 4.83 -45.03
C ASP A 503 36.18 4.61 -45.77
N LYS A 504 35.89 5.45 -46.79
CA LYS A 504 34.78 5.22 -47.72
C LYS A 504 35.22 4.22 -48.80
N SER A 505 34.38 3.22 -49.08
CA SER A 505 34.69 2.23 -50.10
C SER A 505 34.63 2.85 -51.51
N MET A 506 35.50 2.42 -52.44
CA MET A 506 35.49 2.89 -53.84
C MET A 506 34.10 2.84 -54.51
N GLN A 507 33.26 1.88 -54.12
CA GLN A 507 31.91 1.73 -54.67
C GLN A 507 30.94 2.83 -54.18
N GLU A 508 31.10 3.33 -52.96
CA GLU A 508 30.25 4.41 -52.43
C GLU A 508 30.59 5.76 -53.07
N GLU A 509 31.88 6.00 -53.36
CA GLU A 509 32.33 7.20 -54.08
C GLU A 509 31.78 7.22 -55.52
N ASP A 510 31.81 6.10 -56.24
CA ASP A 510 31.23 5.99 -57.59
C ASP A 510 29.71 6.25 -57.59
N VAL A 511 28.98 5.78 -56.56
CA VAL A 511 27.54 6.02 -56.42
C VAL A 511 27.23 7.48 -56.09
N GLU A 512 28.02 8.12 -55.20
CA GLU A 512 27.87 9.54 -54.90
C GLU A 512 28.15 10.41 -56.13
N LEU A 513 29.20 10.10 -56.91
CA LEU A 513 29.52 10.78 -58.17
C LEU A 513 28.37 10.66 -59.19
N THR A 514 27.83 9.46 -59.36
CA THR A 514 26.70 9.22 -60.28
C THR A 514 25.48 10.04 -59.88
N LYS A 515 25.17 10.14 -58.58
CA LYS A 515 24.07 10.97 -58.08
C LYS A 515 24.30 12.46 -58.37
N VAL A 516 25.53 12.97 -58.20
CA VAL A 516 25.87 14.36 -58.51
C VAL A 516 25.68 14.67 -60.00
N GLU A 517 26.09 13.76 -60.89
CA GLU A 517 25.90 13.93 -62.34
C GLU A 517 24.41 13.96 -62.72
N LEU A 518 23.60 13.06 -62.16
CA LEU A 518 22.15 13.04 -62.35
C LEU A 518 21.50 14.35 -61.87
N LEU A 519 21.91 14.85 -60.71
CA LEU A 519 21.43 16.13 -60.17
C LEU A 519 21.78 17.31 -61.08
N ARG A 520 23.02 17.39 -61.58
CA ARG A 520 23.43 18.44 -62.54
C ARG A 520 22.60 18.38 -63.83
N LEU A 521 22.31 17.19 -64.32
CA LEU A 521 21.50 17.00 -65.52
C LEU A 521 20.03 17.42 -65.29
N ALA A 522 19.42 17.00 -64.18
CA ALA A 522 18.05 17.36 -63.85
C ALA A 522 17.89 18.87 -63.60
N LEU A 523 18.82 19.50 -62.87
CA LEU A 523 18.82 20.94 -62.61
C LEU A 523 18.97 21.75 -63.91
N SER A 524 19.87 21.36 -64.81
CA SER A 524 20.06 22.07 -66.09
C SER A 524 18.84 21.96 -67.01
N ARG A 525 18.18 20.78 -67.04
CA ARG A 525 16.92 20.58 -67.77
C ARG A 525 15.78 21.41 -67.20
N ASN A 526 15.59 21.38 -65.88
CA ASN A 526 14.53 22.17 -65.24
C ASN A 526 14.79 23.67 -65.44
N LEU A 527 16.04 24.15 -65.32
CA LEU A 527 16.40 25.54 -65.56
C LEU A 527 16.04 25.98 -67.00
N ALA A 528 16.38 25.17 -68.00
CA ALA A 528 16.04 25.45 -69.40
C ALA A 528 14.52 25.52 -69.60
N MET A 529 13.76 24.61 -69.00
CA MET A 529 12.29 24.62 -69.06
C MET A 529 11.68 25.82 -68.31
N ALA A 530 12.22 26.16 -67.14
CA ALA A 530 11.76 27.26 -66.31
C ALA A 530 11.97 28.61 -67.00
N ILE A 531 13.16 28.86 -67.56
CA ILE A 531 13.46 30.09 -68.30
C ILE A 531 12.53 30.28 -69.49
N VAL A 532 12.28 29.21 -70.26
CA VAL A 532 11.35 29.27 -71.41
C VAL A 532 9.93 29.56 -70.94
N LYS A 533 9.47 28.90 -69.87
CA LYS A 533 8.10 29.08 -69.36
C LYS A 533 7.90 30.45 -68.70
N GLU A 534 8.87 30.94 -67.94
CA GLU A 534 8.81 32.25 -67.28
C GLU A 534 8.93 33.37 -68.31
N GLY A 535 9.85 33.24 -69.27
CA GLY A 535 10.05 34.20 -70.36
C GLY A 535 8.92 34.23 -71.42
N THR A 536 8.06 33.21 -71.46
CA THR A 536 6.88 33.19 -72.36
C THR A 536 5.60 33.73 -71.72
N VAL A 537 5.60 33.97 -70.40
CA VAL A 537 4.43 34.52 -69.68
C VAL A 537 4.43 36.07 -69.68
N GLU A 538 5.51 36.72 -70.13
CA GLU A 538 5.61 38.19 -70.27
C GLU A 538 5.20 38.76 -71.66
N THR A 539 4.45 38.00 -72.47
CA THR A 539 3.74 38.51 -73.66
C THR A 539 2.27 38.16 -73.60
#